data_AF-A0A355KPT0-F1
#
_entry.id   AF-A0A355KPT0-F1
#
_cell.length_a   1.000
_cell.length_b   1.000
_cell.length_c   1.000
_cell.angle_alpha   90.00
_cell.angle_beta   90.00
_cell.angle_gamma   90.00
#
_symmetry.space_group_name_H-M   'P 1'
#
loop_
_entity.id
_entity.type
_entity.pdbx_description
1 polymer ?
#
loop_
_entity_poly.entity_id
_entity_poly.type
_entity_poly.pdbx_seq_one_letter_code
_entity_poly.pdbx_strand_id
1 'polypeptide(L)'
;MCSKKQRIISLILLCGILGTVSGCRGKHAAENSAVETDPTSSKIVVNGAKIVTYFTGMTEDAFKKATNVTVDYDQKTGCYRAVIKAGKAGPFSKDSNGNFILKNAQTGSSYNAGQFETYLHEKLIEETGTYTAKKPGTFNVVTASVDTMTLQNQAAARGEKAVFLVASDYDGIEAVSGNSVPSIAIYLGDVIQGPFGCFPGALLRLYSQIRENTRVATNSFDPQNPRVHMLKSDFLDTQNGYPYLNKNITFYGNIETFLKSNNYSFSIMYHKNQSAPIKGARIGNGFEAFVIPSKQPEYTVDQIFSAGLSLGAYKTGFMNGYAAPEVFIEALAQKILFDIYDSAIRAAIKNNRDTVYLLPIGCGVFGNKKIWAGMALERCKELIVKSGLTIKYVISESEYDEFLDILTHLVKETGGEKN
;
A
#
# COMPACT_ATOMS: atom_id res chain seq x y z
N MET A 1 9.22 -29.51 45.66
CA MET A 1 10.43 -28.65 45.50
C MET A 1 11.13 -29.09 44.22
N CYS A 2 11.65 -28.13 43.43
CA CYS A 2 12.24 -28.24 42.07
C CYS A 2 11.27 -28.61 40.92
N SER A 3 11.25 -27.94 39.77
CA SER A 3 11.85 -26.66 39.36
C SER A 3 11.10 -26.11 38.14
N LYS A 4 10.68 -24.83 38.22
CA LYS A 4 10.30 -23.99 37.08
C LYS A 4 11.56 -23.71 36.25
N LYS A 5 11.77 -24.38 35.11
CA LYS A 5 12.76 -23.99 34.09
C LYS A 5 12.58 -24.83 32.81
N GLN A 6 11.60 -24.51 31.97
CA GLN A 6 11.57 -25.01 30.57
C GLN A 6 10.55 -24.35 29.62
N ARG A 7 10.22 -23.06 29.79
CA ARG A 7 9.34 -22.33 28.84
C ARG A 7 9.79 -20.91 28.51
N ILE A 8 11.07 -20.74 28.16
CA ILE A 8 11.59 -19.47 27.61
C ILE A 8 12.58 -19.80 26.48
N ILE A 9 12.10 -20.27 25.32
CA ILE A 9 12.93 -20.32 24.08
C ILE A 9 12.16 -19.89 22.80
N SER A 10 10.84 -19.69 22.80
CA SER A 10 10.10 -19.36 21.55
C SER A 10 9.72 -17.87 21.37
N LEU A 11 10.33 -16.93 22.11
CA LEU A 11 9.82 -15.56 22.23
C LEU A 11 10.66 -14.45 21.53
N ILE A 12 11.45 -14.76 20.50
CA ILE A 12 12.33 -13.75 19.86
C ILE A 12 12.03 -13.49 18.36
N LEU A 13 11.13 -14.22 17.70
CA LEU A 13 11.03 -14.13 16.23
C LEU A 13 9.99 -13.15 15.64
N LEU A 14 9.18 -12.43 16.43
CA LEU A 14 8.00 -11.73 15.88
C LEU A 14 7.91 -10.22 16.13
N CYS A 15 8.92 -9.58 16.71
CA CYS A 15 8.92 -8.13 16.91
C CYS A 15 10.28 -7.53 16.57
N GLY A 16 10.38 -6.94 15.38
CA GLY A 16 11.49 -6.10 14.98
C GLY A 16 12.77 -6.86 14.64
N ILE A 17 13.16 -6.78 13.37
CA ILE A 17 14.59 -6.67 13.07
C ILE A 17 15.04 -5.30 13.61
N LEU A 18 15.29 -5.27 14.92
CA LEU A 18 16.12 -4.27 15.60
C LEU A 18 17.18 -5.06 16.39
N GLY A 19 18.08 -5.70 15.63
CA GLY A 19 19.33 -6.20 16.17
C GLY A 19 20.35 -5.07 16.22
N THR A 20 20.59 -4.51 17.40
CA THR A 20 21.83 -3.80 17.68
C THR A 20 22.99 -4.79 17.56
N VAL A 21 23.69 -4.75 16.42
CA VAL A 21 24.99 -5.40 16.25
C VAL A 21 26.03 -4.53 16.96
N SER A 22 26.30 -4.85 18.23
CA SER A 22 27.45 -4.35 18.96
C SER A 22 28.50 -5.44 18.97
N GLY A 23 29.67 -5.20 18.37
CA GLY A 23 30.81 -6.09 18.47
C GLY A 23 31.68 -6.16 17.21
N CYS A 24 32.70 -5.31 17.17
CA CYS A 24 33.90 -5.40 16.32
C CYS A 24 33.73 -5.27 14.80
N ARG A 25 33.75 -4.03 14.30
CA ARG A 25 34.25 -3.72 12.95
C ARG A 25 35.39 -2.72 13.04
N GLY A 26 36.54 -3.12 12.51
CA GLY A 26 37.69 -2.25 12.29
C GLY A 26 37.29 -1.04 11.46
N LYS A 27 37.85 0.11 11.82
CA LYS A 27 37.73 1.36 11.09
C LYS A 27 38.41 1.22 9.72
N HIS A 28 37.64 0.87 8.70
CA HIS A 28 37.95 1.30 7.33
C HIS A 28 36.95 2.39 6.96
N ALA A 29 37.46 3.61 6.85
CA ALA A 29 36.73 4.73 6.29
C ALA A 29 36.41 4.40 4.82
N ALA A 30 35.15 4.11 4.51
CA ALA A 30 34.68 3.98 3.14
C ALA A 30 34.40 5.39 2.58
N GLU A 31 35.34 5.90 1.80
CA GLU A 31 35.19 7.15 1.05
C GLU A 31 34.18 6.97 -0.11
N ASN A 32 33.03 7.63 0.03
CA ASN A 32 32.47 8.61 -0.91
C ASN A 32 32.55 8.39 -2.44
N SER A 33 31.98 7.32 -2.98
CA SER A 33 31.21 7.45 -4.23
C SER A 33 29.75 7.09 -3.94
N ALA A 34 28.88 8.10 -3.93
CA ALA A 34 27.44 7.93 -3.65
C ALA A 34 26.65 7.39 -4.85
N VAL A 35 27.29 7.39 -6.02
CA VAL A 35 26.70 7.10 -7.31
C VAL A 35 27.75 6.32 -8.11
N GLU A 36 27.44 5.09 -8.48
CA GLU A 36 28.17 4.38 -9.51
C GLU A 36 27.41 4.55 -10.82
N THR A 37 28.05 5.21 -11.78
CA THR A 37 27.60 5.21 -13.17
C THR A 37 28.29 4.05 -13.85
N ASP A 38 27.55 3.02 -14.24
CA ASP A 38 28.07 2.03 -15.17
C ASP A 38 28.13 2.71 -16.54
N PRO A 39 29.33 2.97 -17.09
CA PRO A 39 29.49 3.71 -18.35
C PRO A 39 28.90 2.97 -19.56
N THR A 40 28.54 1.70 -19.40
CA THR A 40 27.92 0.87 -20.44
C THR A 40 26.41 0.74 -20.31
N SER A 41 25.83 1.07 -19.15
CA SER A 41 24.39 1.04 -18.96
C SER A 41 23.80 2.42 -18.71
N SER A 42 22.64 2.64 -19.32
CA SER A 42 21.83 3.86 -19.18
C SER A 42 21.16 3.94 -17.79
N LYS A 43 21.86 3.56 -16.73
CA LYS A 43 21.34 3.35 -15.38
C LYS A 43 22.25 3.99 -14.35
N ILE A 44 21.63 4.64 -13.37
CA ILE A 44 22.33 5.24 -12.24
C ILE A 44 22.02 4.39 -11.01
N VAL A 45 23.06 3.93 -10.32
CA VAL A 45 22.94 3.15 -9.08
C VAL A 45 23.17 4.08 -7.89
N VAL A 46 22.19 4.18 -7.00
CA VAL A 46 22.23 5.04 -5.83
C VAL A 46 22.04 4.23 -4.57
N ASN A 47 22.90 4.43 -3.56
CA ASN A 47 22.74 3.80 -2.24
C ASN A 47 21.36 4.13 -1.65
N GLY A 48 20.65 3.11 -1.14
CA GLY A 48 19.34 3.24 -0.49
C GLY A 48 19.29 4.32 0.59
N ALA A 49 20.32 4.39 1.44
CA ALA A 49 20.42 5.40 2.50
C ALA A 49 20.67 6.83 1.99
N LYS A 50 21.06 6.99 0.71
CA LYS A 50 21.35 8.29 0.08
C LYS A 50 20.31 8.69 -0.96
N ILE A 51 19.27 7.87 -1.19
CA ILE A 51 18.30 8.12 -2.26
C ILE A 51 17.54 9.44 -2.08
N VAL A 52 17.18 9.79 -0.85
CA VAL A 52 16.51 11.06 -0.54
C VAL A 52 17.43 12.23 -0.87
N THR A 53 18.70 12.17 -0.44
CA THR A 53 19.71 13.19 -0.76
C THR A 53 19.98 13.29 -2.25
N TYR A 54 20.01 12.16 -2.96
CA TYR A 54 20.18 12.14 -4.40
C TYR A 54 19.03 12.86 -5.13
N PHE A 55 17.78 12.62 -4.73
CA PHE A 55 16.65 13.28 -5.37
C PHE A 55 16.44 14.73 -4.94
N THR A 56 16.67 15.05 -3.67
CA THR A 56 16.23 16.32 -3.09
C THR A 56 17.38 17.30 -2.85
N GLY A 57 18.63 16.83 -2.86
CA GLY A 57 19.79 17.60 -2.40
C GLY A 57 19.84 17.78 -0.87
N MET A 58 18.89 17.19 -0.14
CA MET A 58 18.74 17.33 1.32
C MET A 58 18.93 15.98 2.00
N THR A 59 19.51 15.97 3.21
CA THR A 59 19.46 14.76 4.04
C THR A 59 18.01 14.38 4.33
N GLU A 60 17.75 13.11 4.63
CA GLU A 60 16.39 12.64 4.94
C GLU A 60 15.75 13.45 6.09
N ASP A 61 16.52 13.74 7.15
CA ASP A 61 16.05 14.55 8.28
C ASP A 61 15.77 16.01 7.91
N ALA A 62 16.59 16.60 7.04
CA ALA A 62 16.34 17.96 6.53
C ALA A 62 15.08 17.97 5.65
N PHE A 63 14.89 16.95 4.82
CA PHE A 63 13.73 16.79 3.96
C PHE A 63 12.43 16.64 4.77
N LYS A 64 12.45 15.80 5.82
CA LYS A 64 11.34 15.65 6.79
C LYS A 64 10.93 16.98 7.42
N LYS A 65 11.89 17.86 7.71
CA LYS A 65 11.63 19.18 8.31
C LYS A 65 11.15 20.22 7.29
N ALA A 66 11.57 20.09 6.03
CA ALA A 66 11.27 21.04 4.97
C ALA A 66 9.91 20.82 4.30
N THR A 67 9.35 19.62 4.42
CA THR A 67 8.09 19.25 3.77
C THR A 67 6.90 19.45 4.70
N ASN A 68 6.06 20.44 4.41
CA ASN A 68 4.77 20.67 5.08
C ASN A 68 3.63 20.43 4.09
N VAL A 69 2.94 19.30 4.24
CA VAL A 69 1.82 18.95 3.38
C VAL A 69 0.54 18.93 4.19
N THR A 70 -0.39 19.78 3.80
CA THR A 70 -1.73 19.76 4.38
C THR A 70 -2.64 18.91 3.52
N VAL A 71 -3.87 18.71 3.93
CA VAL A 71 -4.88 18.01 3.12
C VAL A 71 -6.12 18.88 3.11
N ASP A 72 -6.68 19.07 1.93
CA ASP A 72 -7.93 19.78 1.74
C ASP A 72 -9.07 18.77 1.58
N TYR A 73 -10.21 19.07 2.21
CA TYR A 73 -11.44 18.33 2.01
C TYR A 73 -12.21 18.91 0.83
N ASP A 74 -12.48 18.10 -0.19
CA ASP A 74 -13.38 18.46 -1.26
C ASP A 74 -14.82 18.07 -0.87
N GLN A 75 -15.58 19.05 -0.39
CA GLN A 75 -16.98 18.87 0.02
C GLN A 75 -17.87 18.28 -1.08
N LYS A 76 -17.54 18.49 -2.36
CA LYS A 76 -18.35 17.98 -3.48
C LYS A 76 -18.15 16.50 -3.70
N THR A 77 -16.91 16.04 -3.57
CA THR A 77 -16.55 14.64 -3.82
C THR A 77 -16.54 13.80 -2.56
N GLY A 78 -16.62 14.43 -1.38
CA GLY A 78 -16.42 13.74 -0.10
C GLY A 78 -15.02 13.16 0.05
N CYS A 79 -14.06 13.60 -0.78
CA CYS A 79 -12.71 13.05 -0.83
C CYS A 79 -11.69 14.02 -0.21
N TYR A 80 -10.61 13.44 0.30
CA TYR A 80 -9.43 14.17 0.75
C TYR A 80 -8.42 14.27 -0.37
N ARG A 81 -7.83 15.45 -0.53
CA ARG A 81 -6.71 15.66 -1.44
C ARG A 81 -5.51 16.15 -0.67
N ALA A 82 -4.37 15.50 -0.84
CA ALA A 82 -3.10 16.04 -0.36
C ALA A 82 -2.81 17.40 -1.02
N VAL A 83 -2.61 18.43 -0.21
CA VAL A 83 -2.30 19.79 -0.63
C VAL A 83 -0.97 20.19 -0.02
N ILE A 84 0.09 20.15 -0.82
CA ILE A 84 1.38 20.72 -0.44
C ILE A 84 1.19 22.23 -0.30
N LYS A 85 1.29 22.76 0.93
CA LYS A 85 1.38 24.20 1.14
C LYS A 85 2.75 24.63 0.62
N ALA A 86 2.75 25.57 -0.32
CA ALA A 86 3.97 26.17 -0.84
C ALA A 86 4.63 27.03 0.24
N GLY A 87 5.35 26.39 1.18
CA GLY A 87 6.18 27.03 2.18
C GLY A 87 7.63 26.66 1.94
N LYS A 88 8.40 27.57 1.33
CA LYS A 88 9.84 27.48 1.01
C LYS A 88 10.27 26.24 0.20
N ALA A 89 10.20 26.35 -1.12
CA ALA A 89 11.03 25.61 -2.09
C ALA A 89 11.34 24.13 -1.75
N GLY A 90 10.32 23.33 -1.46
CA GLY A 90 10.46 21.88 -1.49
C GLY A 90 10.77 21.40 -2.92
N PRO A 91 11.33 20.18 -3.10
CA PRO A 91 11.64 19.64 -4.42
C PRO A 91 10.39 19.24 -5.22
N PHE A 92 9.20 19.38 -4.63
CA PHE A 92 7.92 19.17 -5.30
C PHE A 92 7.33 20.48 -5.83
N SER A 93 6.83 20.42 -7.05
CA SER A 93 5.97 21.43 -7.67
C SER A 93 4.64 20.79 -8.11
N LYS A 94 3.65 21.58 -8.54
CA LYS A 94 2.43 21.06 -9.16
C LYS A 94 2.43 21.38 -10.66
N ASP A 95 2.05 20.42 -11.49
CA ASP A 95 1.76 20.66 -12.91
C ASP A 95 0.35 21.24 -13.13
N SER A 96 0.00 21.55 -14.38
CA SER A 96 -1.33 22.08 -14.75
C SER A 96 -2.49 21.12 -14.50
N ASN A 97 -2.21 19.83 -14.36
CA ASN A 97 -3.20 18.79 -14.07
C ASN A 97 -3.33 18.53 -12.57
N GLY A 98 -2.55 19.23 -11.74
CA GLY A 98 -2.50 19.09 -10.29
C GLY A 98 -1.62 17.94 -9.80
N ASN A 99 -0.87 17.26 -10.68
CA ASN A 99 0.08 16.23 -10.25
C ASN A 99 1.29 16.87 -9.58
N PHE A 100 1.81 16.19 -8.56
CA PHE A 100 3.05 16.58 -7.94
C PHE A 100 4.23 16.17 -8.80
N ILE A 101 5.18 17.07 -8.99
CA ILE A 101 6.39 16.85 -9.79
C ILE A 101 7.60 17.01 -8.89
N LEU A 102 8.35 15.92 -8.70
CA LEU A 102 9.63 15.89 -8.01
C LEU A 102 10.75 16.27 -8.98
N LYS A 103 11.43 17.39 -8.76
CA LYS A 103 12.64 17.72 -9.53
C LYS A 103 13.87 17.13 -8.85
N ASN A 104 14.58 16.26 -9.56
CA ASN A 104 15.82 15.67 -9.07
C ASN A 104 16.93 16.73 -9.01
N ALA A 105 17.50 16.95 -7.82
CA ALA A 105 18.49 17.99 -7.57
C ALA A 105 19.83 17.78 -8.30
N GLN A 106 20.20 16.52 -8.58
CA GLN A 106 21.49 16.17 -9.19
C GLN A 106 21.43 16.22 -10.72
N THR A 107 20.31 15.80 -11.30
CA THR A 107 20.16 15.65 -12.76
C THR A 107 19.28 16.73 -13.39
N GLY A 108 18.47 17.43 -12.60
CA GLY A 108 17.46 18.38 -13.07
C GLY A 108 16.20 17.73 -13.64
N SER A 109 16.17 16.40 -13.80
CA SER A 109 15.04 15.64 -14.35
C SER A 109 13.80 15.72 -13.44
N SER A 110 12.62 15.81 -14.05
CA SER A 110 11.34 15.95 -13.34
C SER A 110 10.55 14.65 -13.35
N TYR A 111 10.20 14.12 -12.19
CA TYR A 111 9.47 12.86 -12.01
C TYR A 111 8.05 13.15 -11.52
N ASN A 112 7.05 12.48 -12.10
CA ASN A 112 5.68 12.58 -11.64
C ASN A 112 5.52 11.79 -10.33
N ALA A 113 5.31 12.52 -9.24
CA ALA A 113 4.99 11.97 -7.93
C ALA A 113 3.49 11.75 -7.73
N GLY A 114 2.67 12.02 -8.74
CA GLY A 114 1.27 11.66 -8.80
C GLY A 114 0.34 12.56 -8.00
N GLN A 115 -0.88 12.07 -7.75
CA GLN A 115 -1.85 12.66 -6.84
C GLN A 115 -2.34 11.57 -5.89
N PHE A 116 -2.40 11.90 -4.60
CA PHE A 116 -2.82 10.97 -3.56
C PHE A 116 -4.20 11.39 -3.02
N GLU A 117 -5.14 10.46 -3.09
CA GLU A 117 -6.56 10.65 -2.79
C GLU A 117 -7.08 9.49 -1.94
N THR A 118 -8.14 9.72 -1.18
CA THR A 118 -8.88 8.67 -0.46
C THR A 118 -10.22 8.46 -1.14
N TYR A 119 -10.58 7.21 -1.41
CA TYR A 119 -11.89 6.85 -1.96
C TYR A 119 -12.70 6.05 -0.98
N LEU A 120 -13.87 6.58 -0.63
CA LEU A 120 -14.87 5.91 0.20
C LEU A 120 -15.58 4.82 -0.63
N HIS A 121 -15.69 3.60 -0.08
CA HIS A 121 -16.27 2.45 -0.77
C HIS A 121 -17.71 2.70 -1.21
N GLU A 122 -18.54 3.28 -0.35
CA GLU A 122 -19.94 3.57 -0.66
C GLU A 122 -20.07 4.58 -1.80
N LYS A 123 -19.13 5.53 -1.90
CA LYS A 123 -19.07 6.49 -3.02
C LYS A 123 -18.62 5.83 -4.31
N LEU A 124 -17.66 4.91 -4.24
CA LEU A 124 -17.28 4.12 -5.40
C LEU A 124 -18.45 3.29 -5.92
N ILE A 125 -19.26 2.69 -5.03
CA ILE A 125 -20.49 1.97 -5.42
C ILE A 125 -21.46 2.91 -6.14
N GLU A 126 -21.74 4.09 -5.56
CA GLU A 126 -22.65 5.08 -6.14
C GLU A 126 -22.20 5.51 -7.56
N GLU A 127 -20.92 5.87 -7.70
CA GLU A 127 -20.38 6.41 -8.95
C GLU A 127 -20.20 5.37 -10.06
N THR A 128 -20.04 4.09 -9.71
CA THR A 128 -19.79 3.00 -10.68
C THR A 128 -20.96 2.04 -10.82
N GLY A 129 -22.03 2.19 -10.01
CA GLY A 129 -23.14 1.25 -9.95
C GLY A 129 -23.92 1.08 -11.26
N THR A 130 -23.92 2.10 -12.11
CA THR A 130 -24.57 2.08 -13.43
C THR A 130 -23.59 1.82 -14.58
N TYR A 131 -22.31 1.69 -14.29
CA TYR A 131 -21.29 1.48 -15.31
C TYR A 131 -21.46 0.11 -15.97
N THR A 132 -21.41 0.07 -17.30
CA THR A 132 -21.36 -1.16 -18.08
C THR A 132 -20.47 -0.92 -19.29
N ALA A 133 -19.39 -1.68 -19.39
CA ALA A 133 -18.47 -1.61 -20.52
C ALA A 133 -19.07 -2.26 -21.77
N LYS A 134 -18.54 -1.87 -22.93
CA LYS A 134 -18.93 -2.43 -24.24
C LYS A 134 -18.50 -3.89 -24.44
N LYS A 135 -17.46 -4.30 -23.72
CA LYS A 135 -16.91 -5.66 -23.73
C LYS A 135 -16.90 -6.20 -22.31
N PRO A 136 -17.11 -7.50 -22.11
CA PRO A 136 -17.01 -8.09 -20.80
C PRO A 136 -15.57 -8.00 -20.27
N GLY A 137 -15.42 -7.80 -18.97
CA GLY A 137 -14.13 -7.92 -18.30
C GLY A 137 -13.73 -9.38 -18.08
N THR A 138 -12.45 -9.61 -17.86
CA THR A 138 -11.85 -10.95 -17.70
C THR A 138 -11.13 -11.05 -16.36
N PHE A 139 -11.19 -12.21 -15.71
CA PHE A 139 -10.40 -12.51 -14.52
C PHE A 139 -9.33 -13.55 -14.82
N ASN A 140 -8.06 -13.15 -14.67
CA ASN A 140 -6.90 -13.98 -14.97
C ASN A 140 -6.14 -14.27 -13.68
N VAL A 141 -5.64 -15.50 -13.53
CA VAL A 141 -4.69 -15.85 -12.47
C VAL A 141 -3.30 -15.86 -13.11
N VAL A 142 -2.37 -15.13 -12.50
CA VAL A 142 -1.00 -15.00 -13.00
C VAL A 142 -0.02 -15.48 -11.94
N THR A 143 0.78 -16.48 -12.29
CA THR A 143 1.93 -16.90 -11.50
C THR A 143 3.11 -16.01 -11.79
N ALA A 144 3.57 -15.28 -10.77
CA ALA A 144 4.76 -14.46 -10.90
C ALA A 144 5.41 -14.26 -9.53
N SER A 145 6.64 -13.74 -9.54
CA SER A 145 7.13 -13.04 -8.36
C SER A 145 6.14 -11.92 -8.04
N VAL A 146 5.58 -11.93 -6.82
CA VAL A 146 4.67 -10.90 -6.30
C VAL A 146 5.38 -9.55 -6.04
N ASP A 147 6.54 -9.36 -6.66
CA ASP A 147 7.28 -8.10 -6.71
C ASP A 147 6.51 -7.06 -7.51
N THR A 148 5.76 -6.22 -6.78
CA THR A 148 4.93 -5.13 -7.30
C THR A 148 5.70 -4.18 -8.19
N MET A 149 6.97 -3.95 -7.89
CA MET A 149 7.84 -3.06 -8.65
C MET A 149 8.23 -3.69 -9.99
N THR A 150 8.53 -4.99 -10.02
CA THR A 150 8.74 -5.71 -11.28
C THR A 150 7.46 -5.72 -12.14
N LEU A 151 6.30 -5.98 -11.53
CA LEU A 151 5.01 -5.97 -12.23
C LEU A 151 4.68 -4.59 -12.82
N GLN A 152 4.86 -3.53 -12.04
CA GLN A 152 4.67 -2.14 -12.48
C GLN A 152 5.58 -1.77 -13.64
N ASN A 153 6.87 -2.14 -13.55
CA ASN A 153 7.83 -1.90 -14.64
C ASN A 153 7.43 -2.63 -15.92
N GLN A 154 7.00 -3.88 -15.82
CA GLN A 154 6.58 -4.68 -16.97
C GLN A 154 5.31 -4.12 -17.61
N ALA A 155 4.31 -3.74 -16.82
CA ALA A 155 3.08 -3.12 -17.32
C ALA A 155 3.34 -1.76 -17.97
N ALA A 156 4.18 -0.93 -17.33
CA ALA A 156 4.61 0.35 -17.87
C ALA A 156 5.37 0.17 -19.19
N ALA A 157 6.29 -0.79 -19.28
CA ALA A 157 7.01 -1.10 -20.52
C ALA A 157 6.09 -1.55 -21.67
N ARG A 158 4.92 -2.13 -21.34
CA ARG A 158 3.87 -2.49 -22.31
C ARG A 158 2.88 -1.36 -22.59
N GLY A 159 3.02 -0.20 -21.94
CA GLY A 159 2.09 0.93 -22.07
C GLY A 159 0.70 0.65 -21.50
N GLU A 160 0.57 -0.28 -20.57
CA GLU A 160 -0.73 -0.60 -19.97
C GLU A 160 -1.25 0.56 -19.11
N LYS A 161 -2.54 0.89 -19.23
CA LYS A 161 -3.24 1.75 -18.26
C LYS A 161 -3.62 0.93 -17.03
N ALA A 162 -2.60 0.56 -16.25
CA ALA A 162 -2.73 -0.35 -15.13
C ALA A 162 -2.86 0.37 -13.78
N VAL A 163 -3.57 -0.26 -12.86
CA VAL A 163 -3.55 0.05 -11.42
C VAL A 163 -3.19 -1.19 -10.61
N PHE A 164 -2.45 -1.00 -9.53
CA PHE A 164 -1.90 -2.06 -8.70
C PHE A 164 -2.46 -1.98 -7.29
N LEU A 165 -3.22 -2.99 -6.85
CA LEU A 165 -3.55 -3.17 -5.44
C LEU A 165 -2.30 -3.65 -4.72
N VAL A 166 -1.86 -2.86 -3.75
CA VAL A 166 -0.62 -3.07 -3.02
C VAL A 166 -0.90 -3.15 -1.53
N ALA A 167 -0.14 -4.00 -0.84
CA ALA A 167 -0.25 -4.12 0.60
C ALA A 167 0.23 -2.82 1.26
N SER A 168 -0.46 -2.44 2.32
CA SER A 168 -0.16 -1.25 3.12
C SER A 168 -0.66 -1.43 4.55
N ASP A 169 -0.29 -0.51 5.42
CA ASP A 169 -0.96 -0.20 6.68
C ASP A 169 -2.29 0.56 6.43
N TYR A 170 -3.19 0.62 7.42
CA TYR A 170 -4.51 1.27 7.34
C TYR A 170 -4.47 2.80 7.21
N ASP A 171 -3.29 3.41 7.20
CA ASP A 171 -3.11 4.83 6.90
C ASP A 171 -2.70 5.09 5.44
N GLY A 172 -2.31 4.07 4.68
CA GLY A 172 -1.79 4.19 3.32
C GLY A 172 -0.48 4.98 3.19
N ILE A 173 0.12 5.35 4.33
CA ILE A 173 1.31 6.21 4.44
C ILE A 173 2.47 5.44 5.09
N GLU A 174 2.18 4.32 5.77
CA GLU A 174 3.14 3.50 6.52
C GLU A 174 3.79 4.26 7.69
N ALA A 175 3.07 5.22 8.27
CA ALA A 175 3.58 5.98 9.41
C ALA A 175 3.21 5.27 10.71
N VAL A 176 4.20 4.64 11.35
CA VAL A 176 4.04 4.04 12.69
C VAL A 176 3.41 5.05 13.66
N SER A 177 3.80 6.33 13.56
CA SER A 177 3.06 7.41 14.18
C SER A 177 3.21 8.72 13.43
N GLY A 178 2.35 9.71 13.71
CA GLY A 178 2.54 11.06 13.18
C GLY A 178 3.99 11.55 13.38
N ASN A 179 4.63 11.20 14.50
CA ASN A 179 5.98 11.63 14.86
C ASN A 179 7.12 10.70 14.40
N SER A 180 6.82 9.54 13.82
CA SER A 180 7.83 8.57 13.39
C SER A 180 7.55 8.11 11.96
N VAL A 181 8.23 8.75 11.02
CA VAL A 181 8.26 8.33 9.61
C VAL A 181 9.44 7.36 9.43
N PRO A 182 9.19 6.11 9.00
CA PRO A 182 10.26 5.15 8.75
C PRO A 182 11.23 5.66 7.66
N SER A 183 12.46 5.16 7.68
CA SER A 183 13.37 5.43 6.57
C SER A 183 12.91 4.70 5.33
N ILE A 184 12.92 5.38 4.19
CA ILE A 184 12.58 4.81 2.88
C ILE A 184 13.44 3.56 2.57
N ALA A 185 14.65 3.46 3.13
CA ALA A 185 15.53 2.31 2.91
C ALA A 185 14.95 0.98 3.45
N ILE A 186 14.15 0.97 4.52
CA ILE A 186 13.69 -0.27 5.16
C ILE A 186 12.80 -1.14 4.26
N TYR A 187 12.26 -0.55 3.19
CA TYR A 187 11.33 -1.21 2.28
C TYR A 187 11.98 -1.64 0.97
N LEU A 188 13.30 -1.47 0.80
CA LEU A 188 14.02 -1.99 -0.37
C LEU A 188 13.91 -3.52 -0.47
N GLY A 189 13.67 -4.20 0.65
CA GLY A 189 13.38 -5.63 0.72
C GLY A 189 11.89 -5.99 0.71
N ASP A 190 10.97 -5.01 0.79
CA ASP A 190 9.53 -5.29 0.81
C ASP A 190 8.94 -5.16 -0.59
N VAL A 191 8.96 -6.28 -1.30
CA VAL A 191 8.56 -6.34 -2.71
C VAL A 191 7.04 -6.31 -2.91
N ILE A 192 6.25 -6.52 -1.85
CA ILE A 192 4.78 -6.56 -1.91
C ILE A 192 4.13 -5.27 -1.41
N GLN A 193 4.85 -4.46 -0.63
CA GLN A 193 4.35 -3.19 -0.14
C GLN A 193 4.48 -2.08 -1.18
N GLY A 194 3.35 -1.40 -1.35
CA GLY A 194 3.13 -0.44 -2.41
C GLY A 194 4.07 0.75 -2.53
N PRO A 195 4.63 1.31 -1.43
CA PRO A 195 5.13 2.64 -1.58
C PRO A 195 6.32 2.74 -2.55
N PHE A 196 7.05 1.64 -2.74
CA PHE A 196 8.38 1.61 -3.32
C PHE A 196 8.42 1.26 -4.80
N GLY A 197 7.32 0.71 -5.33
CA GLY A 197 7.11 0.62 -6.76
C GLY A 197 7.09 1.99 -7.44
N CYS A 198 6.93 3.11 -6.72
CA CYS A 198 6.94 4.45 -7.29
C CYS A 198 7.60 5.45 -6.34
N PHE A 199 8.94 5.46 -6.33
CA PHE A 199 9.75 6.26 -5.40
C PHE A 199 9.35 7.74 -5.26
N PRO A 200 9.08 8.51 -6.35
CA PRO A 200 8.62 9.90 -6.21
C PRO A 200 7.30 10.02 -5.41
N GLY A 201 6.36 9.10 -5.67
CA GLY A 201 5.12 8.99 -4.90
C GLY A 201 5.35 8.52 -3.46
N ALA A 202 6.37 7.68 -3.22
CA ALA A 202 6.79 7.27 -1.88
C ALA A 202 7.28 8.44 -1.04
N LEU A 203 8.17 9.27 -1.61
CA LEU A 203 8.65 10.49 -0.96
C LEU A 203 7.50 11.42 -0.61
N LEU A 204 6.56 11.58 -1.54
CA LEU A 204 5.35 12.36 -1.31
C LEU A 204 4.51 11.77 -0.17
N ARG A 205 4.24 10.46 -0.13
CA ARG A 205 3.43 9.91 0.97
C ARG A 205 4.14 9.99 2.32
N LEU A 206 5.39 9.51 2.39
CA LEU A 206 6.11 9.31 3.65
C LEU A 206 6.51 10.61 4.34
N TYR A 207 7.13 11.53 3.58
CA TYR A 207 7.80 12.68 4.17
C TYR A 207 6.98 13.94 4.11
N SER A 208 6.04 13.98 3.17
CA SER A 208 5.02 15.00 3.12
C SER A 208 3.97 14.63 4.18
N GLN A 209 4.35 14.83 5.45
CA GLN A 209 3.51 14.51 6.59
C GLN A 209 2.23 15.31 6.41
N ILE A 210 1.15 14.59 6.12
CA ILE A 210 -0.22 15.07 6.07
C ILE A 210 -0.52 15.63 7.47
N ARG A 211 -0.24 16.92 7.70
CA ARG A 211 -0.41 17.58 9.00
C ARG A 211 -1.16 18.89 8.85
N GLU A 212 -2.07 19.11 9.79
CA GLU A 212 -2.71 20.39 10.13
C GLU A 212 -3.54 21.03 9.00
N ASN A 213 -4.68 20.37 8.71
CA ASN A 213 -5.99 20.92 8.31
C ASN A 213 -6.94 19.83 7.77
N THR A 214 -6.51 18.57 7.84
CA THR A 214 -7.29 17.35 7.64
C THR A 214 -8.52 17.31 8.56
N ARG A 215 -9.65 17.87 8.14
CA ARG A 215 -10.94 17.35 8.59
C ARG A 215 -11.20 16.07 7.83
N VAL A 216 -10.48 14.97 8.09
CA VAL A 216 -10.71 13.65 7.45
C VAL A 216 -12.20 13.30 7.54
N ALA A 217 -12.77 12.62 6.53
CA ALA A 217 -14.15 12.10 6.54
C ALA A 217 -14.12 10.72 7.17
N THR A 218 -13.15 10.52 8.04
CA THR A 218 -13.23 9.59 9.12
C THR A 218 -13.78 10.44 10.26
N ASN A 219 -14.84 10.01 10.93
CA ASN A 219 -15.31 10.69 12.14
C ASN A 219 -14.32 10.47 13.32
N SER A 220 -13.03 10.29 13.04
CA SER A 220 -11.95 9.93 13.95
C SER A 220 -10.66 10.62 13.47
N PHE A 221 -10.68 11.95 13.44
CA PHE A 221 -9.46 12.73 13.44
C PHE A 221 -9.02 12.88 14.90
N ASP A 222 -7.87 12.33 15.26
CA ASP A 222 -7.20 12.66 16.52
C ASP A 222 -6.36 13.93 16.28
N PRO A 223 -6.73 15.10 16.85
CA PRO A 223 -5.97 16.33 16.69
C PRO A 223 -4.54 16.24 17.22
N GLN A 224 -4.26 15.28 18.11
CA GLN A 224 -2.93 15.03 18.66
C GLN A 224 -2.11 14.07 17.76
N ASN A 225 -2.74 13.42 16.79
CA ASN A 225 -2.15 12.38 15.96
C ASN A 225 -2.85 12.31 14.59
N PRO A 226 -2.58 13.26 13.67
CA PRO A 226 -3.27 13.37 12.38
C PRO A 226 -2.95 12.16 11.51
N ARG A 227 -3.84 11.17 11.50
CA ARG A 227 -3.75 9.98 10.67
C ARG A 227 -4.97 9.88 9.77
N VAL A 228 -4.76 9.40 8.55
CA VAL A 228 -5.87 8.99 7.69
C VAL A 228 -6.22 7.55 8.10
N HIS A 229 -7.51 7.24 8.22
CA HIS A 229 -7.97 5.90 8.58
C HIS A 229 -8.75 5.30 7.41
N MET A 230 -8.26 4.21 6.83
CA MET A 230 -8.99 3.48 5.79
C MET A 230 -10.23 2.77 6.31
N LEU A 231 -10.27 2.52 7.62
CA LEU A 231 -11.37 1.83 8.27
C LEU A 231 -11.89 2.67 9.43
N LYS A 232 -13.18 2.97 9.38
CA LYS A 232 -13.91 3.58 10.48
C LYS A 232 -14.91 2.57 11.02
N SER A 233 -14.75 2.23 12.28
CA SER A 233 -15.67 1.37 13.00
C SER A 233 -15.69 1.77 14.47
N ASP A 234 -16.85 1.75 15.11
CA ASP A 234 -16.91 1.94 16.57
C ASP A 234 -16.07 0.85 17.29
N PHE A 235 -15.99 -0.33 16.67
CA PHE A 235 -15.39 -1.56 17.20
C PHE A 235 -13.92 -1.71 16.89
N LEU A 236 -13.37 -0.91 15.98
CA LEU A 236 -11.97 -0.99 15.60
C LEU A 236 -11.32 0.36 15.82
N ASP A 237 -10.33 0.39 16.68
CA ASP A 237 -9.41 1.50 16.81
C ASP A 237 -8.17 1.22 15.96
N THR A 238 -7.62 2.21 15.27
CA THR A 238 -6.39 1.99 14.49
C THR A 238 -5.20 2.53 15.26
N GLN A 239 -4.27 1.66 15.66
CA GLN A 239 -3.03 2.05 16.35
C GLN A 239 -1.86 1.70 15.44
N ASN A 240 -0.94 2.64 15.22
CA ASN A 240 0.24 2.40 14.37
C ASN A 240 -0.06 1.84 12.98
N GLY A 241 -1.18 2.24 12.38
CA GLY A 241 -1.58 1.75 11.06
C GLY A 241 -2.28 0.39 11.08
N TYR A 242 -2.52 -0.23 12.23
CA TYR A 242 -3.22 -1.51 12.34
C TYR A 242 -4.55 -1.36 13.08
N PRO A 243 -5.64 -2.01 12.63
CA PRO A 243 -6.90 -2.05 13.36
C PRO A 243 -6.78 -3.03 14.53
N TYR A 244 -7.12 -2.54 15.70
CA TYR A 244 -7.27 -3.27 16.95
C TYR A 244 -8.74 -3.25 17.33
N LEU A 245 -9.21 -4.30 17.97
CA LEU A 245 -10.53 -4.25 18.59
C LEU A 245 -10.54 -3.16 19.67
N ASN A 246 -11.63 -2.41 19.74
CA ASN A 246 -11.80 -1.40 20.77
C ASN A 246 -12.00 -2.11 22.13
N LYS A 247 -11.10 -1.84 23.08
CA LYS A 247 -11.11 -2.46 24.44
C LYS A 247 -12.37 -2.16 25.24
N ASN A 248 -13.06 -1.09 24.89
CA ASN A 248 -14.21 -0.59 25.64
C ASN A 248 -15.54 -1.15 25.14
N ILE A 249 -15.53 -2.04 24.14
CA ILE A 249 -16.76 -2.55 23.55
C ILE A 249 -16.94 -4.02 23.89
N THR A 250 -17.99 -4.30 24.65
CA THR A 250 -18.52 -5.66 24.80
C THR A 250 -19.53 -5.91 23.70
N PHE A 251 -19.26 -6.90 22.86
CA PHE A 251 -20.14 -7.25 21.76
C PHE A 251 -21.30 -8.12 22.27
N TYR A 252 -22.52 -7.56 22.24
CA TYR A 252 -23.76 -8.27 22.62
C TYR A 252 -24.74 -8.43 21.42
N GLY A 253 -24.30 -8.18 20.19
CA GLY A 253 -25.17 -8.09 19.00
C GLY A 253 -25.05 -9.24 17.99
N ASN A 254 -25.88 -9.21 16.94
CA ASN A 254 -25.73 -10.05 15.75
C ASN A 254 -24.74 -9.38 14.78
N ILE A 255 -23.78 -10.14 14.24
CA ILE A 255 -22.80 -9.66 13.27
C ILE A 255 -23.44 -9.05 12.01
N GLU A 256 -24.54 -9.60 11.52
CA GLU A 256 -25.21 -9.04 10.35
C GLU A 256 -25.72 -7.62 10.61
N THR A 257 -26.31 -7.40 11.78
CA THR A 257 -26.78 -6.07 12.19
C THR A 257 -25.62 -5.09 12.27
N PHE A 258 -24.46 -5.54 12.77
CA PHE A 258 -23.25 -4.73 12.81
C PHE A 258 -22.77 -4.35 11.39
N LEU A 259 -22.59 -5.34 10.51
CA LEU A 259 -22.13 -5.13 9.15
C LEU A 259 -23.09 -4.29 8.29
N LYS A 260 -24.38 -4.24 8.67
CA LYS A 260 -25.43 -3.42 8.04
C LYS A 260 -25.63 -2.05 8.69
N SER A 261 -24.99 -1.78 9.83
CA SER A 261 -25.14 -0.51 10.55
C SER A 261 -24.28 0.60 9.93
N ASN A 262 -24.69 1.87 10.09
CA ASN A 262 -23.91 3.06 9.70
C ASN A 262 -22.59 3.23 10.48
N ASN A 263 -22.24 2.26 11.32
CA ASN A 263 -21.07 2.30 12.20
C ASN A 263 -19.87 1.60 11.56
N TYR A 264 -19.96 1.18 10.30
CA TYR A 264 -18.85 0.67 9.51
C TYR A 264 -18.72 1.50 8.24
N SER A 265 -17.51 1.96 7.95
CA SER A 265 -17.18 2.64 6.71
C SER A 265 -15.75 2.29 6.31
N PHE A 266 -15.59 1.97 5.02
CA PHE A 266 -14.32 1.53 4.45
C PHE A 266 -13.88 2.44 3.31
N SER A 267 -12.59 2.70 3.24
CA SER A 267 -11.97 3.46 2.17
C SER A 267 -10.64 2.85 1.75
N ILE A 268 -10.23 3.16 0.54
CA ILE A 268 -8.89 2.84 0.02
C ILE A 268 -8.14 4.15 -0.24
N MET A 269 -6.81 4.10 -0.20
CA MET A 269 -6.02 5.21 -0.75
C MET A 269 -5.67 4.92 -2.20
N TYR A 270 -5.92 5.90 -3.05
CA TYR A 270 -5.63 5.83 -4.46
C TYR A 270 -4.54 6.83 -4.80
N HIS A 271 -3.48 6.37 -5.45
CA HIS A 271 -2.39 7.22 -5.89
C HIS A 271 -2.25 7.14 -7.40
N LYS A 272 -2.63 8.21 -8.07
CA LYS A 272 -2.71 8.26 -9.53
C LYS A 272 -1.50 8.91 -10.18
N ASN A 273 -1.20 8.48 -11.40
CA ASN A 273 -0.24 9.09 -12.33
C ASN A 273 1.19 9.16 -11.82
N GLN A 274 1.67 8.14 -11.13
CA GLN A 274 3.06 8.09 -10.68
C GLN A 274 3.98 7.69 -11.82
N SER A 275 5.11 8.37 -11.98
CA SER A 275 6.18 7.90 -12.87
C SER A 275 6.58 6.47 -12.47
N ALA A 276 6.71 5.61 -13.48
CA ALA A 276 6.98 4.20 -13.29
C ALA A 276 8.25 3.93 -12.44
N PRO A 277 8.41 2.69 -11.91
CA PRO A 277 9.30 2.44 -10.79
C PRO A 277 10.76 2.81 -11.01
N ILE A 278 11.35 3.38 -9.96
CA ILE A 278 12.79 3.30 -9.73
C ILE A 278 13.05 1.97 -9.03
N LYS A 279 13.84 1.10 -9.66
CA LYS A 279 13.99 -0.27 -9.18
C LYS A 279 14.89 -0.34 -7.94
N GLY A 280 14.36 -0.72 -6.78
CA GLY A 280 15.15 -1.24 -5.67
C GLY A 280 15.89 -2.52 -6.10
N ALA A 281 17.17 -2.62 -5.80
CA ALA A 281 17.99 -3.77 -6.10
C ALA A 281 18.96 -4.02 -4.95
N ARG A 282 19.08 -5.28 -4.54
CA ARG A 282 20.16 -5.70 -3.67
C ARG A 282 21.37 -6.06 -4.54
N ILE A 283 22.46 -5.32 -4.41
CA ILE A 283 23.68 -5.47 -5.21
C ILE A 283 24.75 -6.14 -4.34
N GLY A 284 25.29 -7.27 -4.80
CA GLY A 284 26.41 -7.96 -4.15
C GLY A 284 26.15 -8.35 -2.69
N ASN A 285 27.07 -7.98 -1.78
CA ASN A 285 27.13 -8.33 -0.35
C ASN A 285 26.00 -7.77 0.53
N GLY A 286 24.81 -7.59 -0.03
CA GLY A 286 23.64 -7.08 0.66
C GLY A 286 23.47 -5.58 0.62
N PHE A 287 24.19 -4.87 -0.28
CA PHE A 287 24.01 -3.44 -0.48
C PHE A 287 22.65 -3.18 -1.12
N GLU A 288 21.82 -2.37 -0.49
CA GLU A 288 20.53 -1.99 -1.03
C GLU A 288 20.69 -0.69 -1.84
N ALA A 289 20.32 -0.75 -3.10
CA ALA A 289 20.46 0.34 -4.06
C ALA A 289 19.16 0.60 -4.80
N PHE A 290 19.04 1.79 -5.35
CA PHE A 290 18.03 2.12 -6.34
C PHE A 290 18.70 2.25 -7.70
N VAL A 291 18.10 1.62 -8.70
CA VAL A 291 18.47 1.66 -10.11
C VAL A 291 17.52 2.63 -10.81
N ILE A 292 18.05 3.81 -11.12
CA ILE A 292 17.32 4.89 -11.76
C ILE A 292 17.61 4.84 -13.26
N PRO A 293 16.60 4.70 -14.13
CA PRO A 293 16.82 4.77 -15.57
C PRO A 293 17.25 6.19 -15.97
N SER A 294 18.23 6.31 -16.87
CA SER A 294 18.75 7.62 -17.31
C SER A 294 17.73 8.43 -18.10
N LYS A 295 16.82 7.75 -18.82
CA LYS A 295 15.62 8.33 -19.42
C LYS A 295 14.41 7.89 -18.60
N GLN A 296 13.59 8.85 -18.21
CA GLN A 296 12.34 8.49 -17.54
C GLN A 296 11.42 7.74 -18.50
N PRO A 297 10.75 6.67 -18.02
CA PRO A 297 9.65 6.10 -18.76
C PRO A 297 8.56 7.17 -18.94
N GLU A 298 8.04 7.28 -20.16
CA GLU A 298 6.93 8.18 -20.50
C GLU A 298 5.60 7.73 -19.86
N TYR A 299 5.60 6.53 -19.27
CA TYR A 299 4.43 5.88 -18.70
C TYR A 299 4.30 6.14 -17.20
N THR A 300 3.05 6.25 -16.78
CA THR A 300 2.68 6.34 -15.38
C THR A 300 1.87 5.11 -14.96
N VAL A 301 1.90 4.81 -13.66
CA VAL A 301 1.09 3.76 -13.04
C VAL A 301 0.26 4.35 -11.91
N ASP A 302 -0.81 3.64 -11.55
CA ASP A 302 -1.61 3.93 -10.37
C ASP A 302 -1.42 2.85 -9.31
N GLN A 303 -1.54 3.24 -8.04
CA GLN A 303 -1.46 2.31 -6.91
C GLN A 303 -2.69 2.49 -6.01
N ILE A 304 -3.25 1.37 -5.55
CA ILE A 304 -4.30 1.31 -4.53
C ILE A 304 -3.70 0.71 -3.29
N PHE A 305 -3.66 1.47 -2.20
CA PHE A 305 -3.16 1.02 -0.91
C PHE A 305 -4.33 0.50 -0.09
N SER A 306 -4.17 -0.72 0.43
CA SER A 306 -5.12 -1.28 1.36
C SER A 306 -4.51 -2.38 2.23
N ALA A 307 -5.25 -2.76 3.27
CA ALA A 307 -4.75 -3.60 4.34
C ALA A 307 -5.83 -4.59 4.78
N GLY A 308 -5.50 -5.88 4.88
CA GLY A 308 -6.38 -6.89 5.48
C GLY A 308 -6.45 -6.78 7.00
N LEU A 309 -7.35 -7.49 7.67
CA LEU A 309 -7.36 -7.55 9.14
C LEU A 309 -6.18 -8.40 9.64
N SER A 310 -5.37 -7.90 10.58
CA SER A 310 -4.21 -8.66 11.10
C SER A 310 -4.62 -9.70 12.16
N LEU A 311 -5.03 -10.88 11.70
CA LEU A 311 -5.37 -12.02 12.56
C LEU A 311 -4.14 -12.64 13.25
N GLY A 312 -2.96 -12.55 12.63
CA GLY A 312 -1.70 -13.00 13.23
C GLY A 312 -1.38 -12.23 14.52
N ALA A 313 -1.51 -10.90 14.49
CA ALA A 313 -1.37 -10.05 15.68
C ALA A 313 -2.45 -10.32 16.73
N TYR A 314 -3.66 -10.70 16.29
CA TYR A 314 -4.74 -11.13 17.18
C TYR A 314 -4.37 -12.40 17.96
N LYS A 315 -3.94 -13.46 17.25
CA LYS A 315 -3.66 -14.79 17.83
C LYS A 315 -2.43 -14.85 18.75
N THR A 316 -1.43 -14.00 18.51
CA THR A 316 -0.15 -14.01 19.25
C THR A 316 -0.21 -13.26 20.58
N GLY A 317 -1.35 -12.65 20.89
CA GLY A 317 -1.60 -12.06 22.20
C GLY A 317 -1.12 -10.64 22.42
N PHE A 318 -0.61 -9.97 21.39
CA PHE A 318 -0.55 -8.51 21.37
C PHE A 318 -1.93 -7.86 21.55
N MET A 319 -2.98 -8.63 21.25
CA MET A 319 -4.38 -8.29 21.39
C MET A 319 -5.14 -9.18 22.41
N ASN A 320 -4.47 -9.89 23.32
CA ASN A 320 -5.09 -10.93 24.20
C ASN A 320 -6.11 -10.43 25.25
N GLY A 321 -6.75 -9.27 25.07
CA GLY A 321 -7.76 -8.74 25.99
C GLY A 321 -9.21 -8.80 25.50
N TYR A 322 -9.49 -9.26 24.29
CA TYR A 322 -10.81 -9.03 23.65
C TYR A 322 -11.76 -10.23 23.73
N ALA A 323 -12.98 -9.98 24.23
CA ALA A 323 -14.08 -10.94 24.35
C ALA A 323 -14.92 -11.09 23.06
N ALA A 324 -14.37 -10.78 21.88
CA ALA A 324 -15.10 -10.95 20.62
C ALA A 324 -15.08 -12.44 20.21
N PRO A 325 -16.23 -13.06 19.90
CA PRO A 325 -16.26 -14.43 19.39
C PRO A 325 -15.43 -14.57 18.11
N GLU A 326 -14.70 -15.68 17.94
CA GLU A 326 -13.87 -15.94 16.75
C GLU A 326 -14.68 -15.77 15.45
N VAL A 327 -15.90 -16.29 15.41
CA VAL A 327 -16.83 -16.15 14.27
C VAL A 327 -17.05 -14.70 13.88
N PHE A 328 -17.11 -13.78 14.85
CA PHE A 328 -17.28 -12.35 14.57
C PHE A 328 -16.05 -11.78 13.85
N ILE A 329 -14.86 -12.12 14.34
CA ILE A 329 -13.58 -11.67 13.77
C ILE A 329 -13.38 -12.23 12.36
N GLU A 330 -13.74 -13.49 12.13
CA GLU A 330 -13.65 -14.10 10.81
C GLU A 330 -14.56 -13.41 9.78
N ALA A 331 -15.81 -13.12 10.16
CA ALA A 331 -16.74 -12.48 9.25
C ALA A 331 -16.43 -10.98 9.02
N LEU A 332 -15.86 -10.29 10.02
CA LEU A 332 -15.29 -8.95 9.82
C LEU A 332 -14.09 -8.98 8.86
N ALA A 333 -13.18 -9.93 9.02
CA ALA A 333 -12.04 -10.11 8.11
C ALA A 333 -12.51 -10.37 6.67
N GLN A 334 -13.51 -11.23 6.49
CA GLN A 334 -14.13 -11.50 5.19
C GLN A 334 -14.80 -10.26 4.58
N LYS A 335 -15.51 -9.46 5.38
CA LYS A 335 -16.10 -8.20 4.91
C LYS A 335 -15.03 -7.23 4.42
N ILE A 336 -13.98 -7.03 5.21
CA ILE A 336 -12.86 -6.13 4.84
C ILE A 336 -12.23 -6.60 3.53
N LEU A 337 -11.92 -7.90 3.37
CA LEU A 337 -11.38 -8.42 2.12
C LEU A 337 -12.30 -8.16 0.93
N PHE A 338 -13.62 -8.35 1.09
CA PHE A 338 -14.60 -8.01 0.05
C PHE A 338 -14.53 -6.53 -0.33
N ASP A 339 -14.52 -5.63 0.66
CA ASP A 339 -14.49 -4.20 0.40
C ASP A 339 -13.18 -3.75 -0.24
N ILE A 340 -12.05 -4.38 0.08
CA ILE A 340 -10.75 -4.14 -0.58
C ILE A 340 -10.86 -4.43 -2.08
N TYR A 341 -11.29 -5.65 -2.44
CA TYR A 341 -11.29 -6.06 -3.84
C TYR A 341 -12.36 -5.33 -4.66
N ASP A 342 -13.58 -5.17 -4.12
CA ASP A 342 -14.64 -4.42 -4.79
C ASP A 342 -14.24 -2.94 -4.97
N SER A 343 -13.70 -2.28 -3.94
CA SER A 343 -13.21 -0.91 -4.05
C SER A 343 -12.09 -0.78 -5.07
N ALA A 344 -11.16 -1.75 -5.13
CA ALA A 344 -10.06 -1.69 -6.07
C ALA A 344 -10.54 -1.75 -7.53
N ILE A 345 -11.49 -2.64 -7.83
CA ILE A 345 -12.10 -2.77 -9.16
C ILE A 345 -12.87 -1.48 -9.51
N ARG A 346 -13.69 -0.95 -8.59
CA ARG A 346 -14.44 0.28 -8.83
C ARG A 346 -13.55 1.50 -9.00
N ALA A 347 -12.47 1.60 -8.24
CA ALA A 347 -11.52 2.70 -8.38
C ALA A 347 -10.82 2.68 -9.74
N ALA A 348 -10.55 1.49 -10.29
CA ALA A 348 -10.05 1.33 -11.65
C ALA A 348 -11.07 1.83 -12.69
N ILE A 349 -12.36 1.49 -12.53
CA ILE A 349 -13.46 2.01 -13.38
C ILE A 349 -13.51 3.54 -13.30
N LYS A 350 -13.58 4.10 -12.09
CA LYS A 350 -13.63 5.56 -11.83
C LYS A 350 -12.47 6.29 -12.52
N ASN A 351 -11.28 5.70 -12.53
CA ASN A 351 -10.07 6.30 -13.09
C ASN A 351 -9.77 5.87 -14.52
N ASN A 352 -10.73 5.24 -15.23
CA ASN A 352 -10.60 4.82 -16.63
C ASN A 352 -9.32 3.98 -16.89
N ARG A 353 -9.06 3.02 -16.00
CA ARG A 353 -7.99 2.04 -16.16
C ARG A 353 -8.50 0.85 -16.95
N ASP A 354 -7.58 0.14 -17.61
CA ASP A 354 -7.89 -1.03 -18.44
C ASP A 354 -7.52 -2.33 -17.73
N THR A 355 -6.48 -2.28 -16.87
CA THR A 355 -5.94 -3.45 -16.18
C THR A 355 -5.86 -3.20 -14.68
N VAL A 356 -6.24 -4.20 -13.89
CA VAL A 356 -6.10 -4.20 -12.42
C VAL A 356 -5.24 -5.38 -12.00
N TYR A 357 -4.11 -5.09 -11.37
CA TYR A 357 -3.28 -6.10 -10.73
C TYR A 357 -3.70 -6.22 -9.27
N LEU A 358 -4.20 -7.39 -8.90
CA LEU A 358 -4.65 -7.72 -7.55
C LEU A 358 -3.66 -8.67 -6.90
N LEU A 359 -3.51 -8.55 -5.58
CA LEU A 359 -2.65 -9.41 -4.75
C LEU A 359 -3.48 -10.09 -3.66
N PRO A 360 -3.02 -11.21 -3.07
CA PRO A 360 -3.64 -11.86 -1.92
C PRO A 360 -3.47 -11.07 -0.62
N ILE A 361 -4.10 -9.89 -0.54
CA ILE A 361 -3.96 -8.96 0.58
C ILE A 361 -4.29 -9.65 1.90
N GLY A 362 -3.37 -9.53 2.86
CA GLY A 362 -3.53 -10.06 4.21
C GLY A 362 -3.41 -11.58 4.38
N CYS A 363 -3.15 -12.35 3.30
CA CYS A 363 -3.09 -13.82 3.37
C CYS A 363 -1.72 -14.37 3.86
N GLY A 364 -0.70 -13.53 3.98
CA GLY A 364 0.61 -13.87 4.53
C GLY A 364 0.68 -13.67 6.05
N VAL A 365 1.54 -12.74 6.50
CA VAL A 365 1.79 -12.46 7.93
C VAL A 365 0.51 -12.08 8.70
N PHE A 366 -0.45 -11.43 8.05
CA PHE A 366 -1.73 -11.07 8.69
C PHE A 366 -2.63 -12.29 8.94
N GLY A 367 -2.38 -13.43 8.31
CA GLY A 367 -3.03 -14.70 8.64
C GLY A 367 -4.50 -14.82 8.20
N ASN A 368 -4.94 -14.04 7.21
CA ASN A 368 -6.26 -14.24 6.60
C ASN A 368 -6.27 -15.54 5.78
N LYS A 369 -7.41 -16.25 5.78
CA LYS A 369 -7.52 -17.49 5.01
C LYS A 369 -7.61 -17.16 3.52
N LYS A 370 -6.81 -17.83 2.68
CA LYS A 370 -6.80 -17.64 1.21
C LYS A 370 -8.18 -17.84 0.58
N ILE A 371 -8.96 -18.80 1.09
CA ILE A 371 -10.36 -19.03 0.69
C ILE A 371 -11.23 -17.77 0.80
N TRP A 372 -10.99 -16.92 1.79
CA TRP A 372 -11.77 -15.69 1.96
C TRP A 372 -11.47 -14.65 0.88
N ALA A 373 -10.20 -14.55 0.46
CA ALA A 373 -9.84 -13.68 -0.66
C ALA A 373 -10.48 -14.16 -1.97
N GLY A 374 -10.47 -15.47 -2.21
CA GLY A 374 -11.15 -16.03 -3.38
C GLY A 374 -12.67 -15.87 -3.35
N MET A 375 -13.31 -16.07 -2.19
CA MET A 375 -14.75 -15.80 -2.01
C MET A 375 -15.09 -14.31 -2.22
N ALA A 376 -14.23 -13.39 -1.76
CA ALA A 376 -14.40 -11.96 -1.98
C ALA A 376 -14.36 -11.62 -3.49
N LEU A 377 -13.44 -12.22 -4.24
CA LEU A 377 -13.35 -12.05 -5.69
C LEU A 377 -14.53 -12.67 -6.44
N GLU A 378 -14.99 -13.85 -6.03
CA GLU A 378 -16.18 -14.48 -6.61
C GLU A 378 -17.43 -13.59 -6.43
N ARG A 379 -17.56 -12.93 -5.27
CA ARG A 379 -18.62 -11.94 -5.04
C ARG A 379 -18.51 -10.71 -5.94
N CYS A 380 -17.31 -10.40 -6.44
CA CYS A 380 -17.07 -9.31 -7.39
C CYS A 380 -17.30 -9.72 -8.85
N LYS A 381 -17.62 -10.99 -9.14
CA LYS A 381 -17.74 -11.52 -10.51
C LYS A 381 -18.61 -10.67 -11.44
N GLU A 382 -19.81 -10.31 -11.00
CA GLU A 382 -20.72 -9.53 -11.85
C GLU A 382 -20.12 -8.16 -12.19
N LEU A 383 -19.48 -7.51 -11.21
CA LEU A 383 -18.77 -6.26 -11.42
C LEU A 383 -17.60 -6.45 -12.40
N ILE A 384 -16.82 -7.51 -12.26
CA ILE A 384 -15.70 -7.83 -13.16
C ILE A 384 -16.23 -7.94 -14.60
N VAL A 385 -17.25 -8.76 -14.83
CA VAL A 385 -17.85 -8.95 -16.16
C VAL A 385 -18.36 -7.62 -16.71
N LYS A 386 -19.09 -6.82 -15.93
CA LYS A 386 -19.62 -5.51 -16.37
C LYS A 386 -18.55 -4.46 -16.59
N SER A 387 -17.39 -4.57 -15.93
CA SER A 387 -16.36 -3.53 -15.92
C SER A 387 -15.57 -3.39 -17.22
N GLY A 388 -15.49 -4.45 -18.03
CA GLY A 388 -14.58 -4.49 -19.18
C GLY A 388 -13.10 -4.49 -18.83
N LEU A 389 -12.76 -4.59 -17.54
CA LEU A 389 -11.39 -4.60 -17.04
C LEU A 389 -10.72 -5.96 -17.28
N THR A 390 -9.41 -5.93 -17.50
CA THR A 390 -8.55 -7.10 -17.38
C THR A 390 -8.06 -7.19 -15.93
N ILE A 391 -8.65 -8.08 -15.14
CA ILE A 391 -8.19 -8.36 -13.78
C ILE A 391 -7.09 -9.42 -13.84
N LYS A 392 -5.95 -9.15 -13.20
CA LYS A 392 -4.83 -10.06 -13.04
C LYS A 392 -4.59 -10.29 -11.55
N TYR A 393 -5.02 -11.44 -11.04
CA TYR A 393 -4.74 -11.87 -9.68
C TYR A 393 -3.37 -12.53 -9.64
N VAL A 394 -2.39 -11.82 -9.10
CA VAL A 394 -0.99 -12.24 -9.08
C VAL A 394 -0.68 -12.99 -7.80
N ILE A 395 -0.24 -14.24 -7.95
CA ILE A 395 0.10 -15.12 -6.83
C ILE A 395 1.49 -15.73 -7.05
N SER A 396 2.15 -16.06 -5.95
CA SER A 396 3.43 -16.76 -6.01
C SER A 396 3.23 -18.20 -6.51
N GLU A 397 4.25 -18.75 -7.17
CA GLU A 397 4.21 -20.12 -7.68
C GLU A 397 3.93 -21.14 -6.56
N SER A 398 4.49 -20.94 -5.37
CA SER A 398 4.26 -21.80 -4.20
C SER A 398 2.83 -21.75 -3.64
N GLU A 399 2.05 -20.74 -4.00
CA GLU A 399 0.67 -20.56 -3.53
C GLU A 399 -0.36 -20.89 -4.61
N TYR A 400 0.09 -21.25 -5.81
CA TYR A 400 -0.74 -21.40 -6.99
C TYR A 400 -1.87 -22.40 -6.78
N ASP A 401 -1.54 -23.62 -6.37
CA ASP A 401 -2.51 -24.71 -6.22
C ASP A 401 -3.61 -24.38 -5.21
N GLU A 402 -3.26 -23.73 -4.09
CA GLU A 402 -4.22 -23.37 -3.04
C GLU A 402 -5.26 -22.36 -3.53
N PHE A 403 -4.86 -21.40 -4.37
CA PHE A 403 -5.78 -20.41 -4.94
C PHE A 403 -6.50 -20.93 -6.18
N LEU A 404 -5.89 -21.85 -6.92
CA LEU A 404 -6.42 -22.33 -8.20
C LEU A 404 -7.77 -23.01 -8.03
N ASP A 405 -7.91 -23.87 -7.03
CA ASP A 405 -9.16 -24.58 -6.75
C ASP A 405 -10.31 -23.61 -6.46
N ILE A 406 -9.98 -22.48 -5.82
CA ILE A 406 -10.94 -21.45 -5.43
C ILE A 406 -11.35 -20.60 -6.64
N LEU A 407 -10.38 -20.24 -7.49
CA LEU A 407 -10.56 -19.23 -8.54
C LEU A 407 -10.86 -19.82 -9.92
N THR A 408 -10.75 -21.14 -10.11
CA THR A 408 -10.98 -21.79 -11.42
C THR A 408 -12.35 -21.47 -12.01
N HIS A 409 -13.37 -21.41 -11.16
CA HIS A 409 -14.73 -21.05 -11.58
C HIS A 409 -14.78 -19.61 -12.12
N LEU A 410 -14.23 -18.65 -11.37
CA LEU A 410 -14.18 -17.25 -11.75
C LEU A 410 -13.42 -17.02 -13.07
N VAL A 411 -12.29 -17.69 -13.26
CA VAL A 411 -11.52 -17.63 -14.52
C VAL A 411 -12.39 -18.11 -15.69
N LYS A 412 -13.03 -19.27 -15.55
CA LYS A 412 -13.88 -19.85 -16.60
C LYS A 412 -15.06 -18.97 -16.95
N GLU A 413 -15.78 -18.46 -15.96
CA GLU A 413 -17.01 -17.68 -16.18
C GLU A 413 -16.76 -16.28 -16.72
N THR A 414 -15.58 -15.72 -16.46
CA THR A 414 -15.17 -14.41 -17.00
C THR A 414 -14.40 -14.54 -18.32
N GLY A 415 -14.19 -15.77 -18.82
CA GLY A 415 -13.42 -16.02 -20.04
C GLY A 415 -11.94 -15.61 -19.94
N GLY A 416 -11.37 -15.63 -18.74
CA GLY A 416 -9.96 -15.32 -18.52
C GLY A 416 -9.05 -16.54 -18.64
N GLU A 417 -7.79 -16.35 -18.29
CA GLU A 417 -6.71 -17.33 -18.45
C GLU A 417 -5.98 -17.63 -17.14
N LYS A 418 -5.28 -18.76 -17.12
CA LYS A 418 -4.34 -19.18 -16.08
C LYS A 418 -2.95 -19.16 -16.69
N ASN A 419 -2.10 -18.24 -16.25
CA ASN A 419 -0.79 -17.99 -16.84
C ASN A 419 0.35 -18.13 -15.85
#